data_AF-A0A960M8A9-F1
#
_entry.id   AF-A0A960M8A9-F1
#
_cell.length_a   1.000
_cell.length_b   1.000
_cell.length_c   1.000
_cell.angle_alpha   90.00
_cell.angle_beta   90.00
_cell.angle_gamma   90.00
#
_symmetry.space_group_name_H-M   'P 1'
#
loop_
_entity.id
_entity.type
_entity.pdbx_description
1 polymer ?
#
loop_
_entity_poly.entity_id
_entity_poly.type
_entity_poly.pdbx_seq_one_letter_code
_entity_poly.pdbx_strand_id
1 'polypeptide(L)'
;DEGLHGLSVEVGGSVKTFAAEKILVATGTAPNTRKMGLKKVGIERDENGFIKVDDTLRTSIEGIYAAGDVIGEPKFVYTAAYEGGLAAQNALGSSQIRDYSTLPWVIFTDPQVAGVGLDERMAQSLGINFQVSVLPLSQVPRSIAARDTRGFIKLIRDRDTDLLIGTRILAPEGSELLMQIVGAIKNKTTTRELAAMFYPYLTLSEGIKLAALGFTQDIHKLSCCSSMVVKPSSEKTVVHEESFSAKIKLLMEQFSQVLSLVERQKSLDGKQIQVHQAILLTLAEEGRPLSLPEIADIVGSDHVATTLKILGERDLVILNKEGEIVSAYPMTTEKTPHVVTINGRSIYAVCAFDALAISAMFKKKVIIDSESSMTGKPIQIKLNQEEILATNLPNIHVGIRMQDPGSCAAESICREMVFLESAEVAEEWRKHKENAYIFNLAEAMQLSIKYFTPLLS
;
A
#
# COMPACT_ATOMS: atom_id res chain seq x y z
N ASP A 1 13.96 6.10 -64.74
CA ASP A 1 14.03 4.62 -64.72
C ASP A 1 15.42 4.02 -64.56
N GLU A 2 16.42 4.75 -64.06
CA GLU A 2 17.63 4.12 -63.52
C GLU A 2 17.79 4.54 -62.06
N GLY A 3 17.59 3.61 -61.12
CA GLY A 3 17.91 3.80 -59.70
C GLY A 3 16.76 3.85 -58.70
N LEU A 4 15.49 3.79 -59.14
CA LEU A 4 14.33 3.75 -58.23
C LEU A 4 13.77 2.32 -58.08
N HIS A 5 13.47 1.94 -56.85
CA HIS A 5 12.70 0.76 -56.49
C HIS A 5 11.20 1.10 -56.45
N GLY A 6 10.37 0.25 -57.07
CA GLY A 6 8.91 0.35 -56.97
C GLY A 6 8.37 -0.51 -55.83
N LEU A 7 7.53 0.07 -54.96
CA LEU A 7 6.79 -0.64 -53.90
C LEU A 7 5.29 -0.53 -54.19
N SER A 8 4.63 -1.67 -54.39
CA SER A 8 3.17 -1.71 -54.54
C SER A 8 2.51 -2.12 -53.23
N VAL A 9 1.57 -1.31 -52.74
CA VAL A 9 0.91 -1.49 -51.45
C VAL A 9 -0.60 -1.42 -51.67
N GLU A 10 -1.34 -2.33 -51.05
CA GLU A 10 -2.79 -2.25 -51.03
C GLU A 10 -3.24 -1.25 -49.96
N VAL A 11 -3.93 -0.19 -50.38
CA VAL A 11 -4.46 0.84 -49.48
C VAL A 11 -5.97 0.93 -49.72
N GLY A 12 -6.75 0.49 -48.73
CA GLY A 12 -8.22 0.51 -48.80
C GLY A 12 -8.80 -0.31 -49.96
N GLY A 13 -8.22 -1.47 -50.27
CA GLY A 13 -8.68 -2.34 -51.37
C GLY A 13 -8.18 -1.96 -52.77
N SER A 14 -7.32 -0.94 -52.88
CA SER A 14 -6.73 -0.50 -54.15
C SER A 14 -5.21 -0.60 -54.11
N VAL A 15 -4.60 -1.11 -55.19
CA VAL A 15 -3.13 -1.19 -55.30
C VAL A 15 -2.58 0.18 -55.69
N LYS A 16 -1.69 0.72 -54.86
CA LYS A 16 -0.93 1.95 -55.12
C LYS A 16 0.56 1.63 -55.24
N THR A 17 1.21 2.17 -56.26
CA THR A 17 2.66 2.02 -56.45
C THR A 17 3.39 3.30 -56.08
N PHE A 18 4.43 3.16 -55.27
CA PHE A 18 5.34 4.21 -54.83
C PHE A 18 6.74 3.94 -55.39
N ALA A 19 7.50 4.99 -55.72
CA ALA A 19 8.87 4.87 -56.19
C ALA A 19 9.83 5.55 -55.21
N ALA A 20 10.96 4.90 -54.88
CA ALA A 20 11.97 5.41 -53.97
C ALA A 20 13.38 4.89 -54.31
N GLU A 21 14.44 5.65 -53.99
CA GLU A 21 15.83 5.22 -54.24
C GLU A 21 16.28 4.07 -53.32
N LYS A 22 15.67 3.96 -52.14
CA LYS A 22 15.91 2.91 -51.14
C LYS A 22 14.61 2.51 -50.47
N ILE A 23 14.53 1.25 -50.06
CA ILE A 23 13.42 0.71 -49.27
C ILE A 23 13.99 0.14 -47.98
N LEU A 24 13.51 0.62 -46.84
CA LEU A 24 13.78 0.06 -45.53
C LEU A 24 12.62 -0.88 -45.14
N VAL A 25 12.93 -2.15 -44.90
CA VAL A 25 11.96 -3.14 -44.40
C VAL A 25 12.19 -3.33 -42.90
N ALA A 26 11.30 -2.77 -42.08
CA ALA A 26 11.38 -2.80 -40.63
C ALA A 26 10.07 -3.35 -40.02
N THR A 27 9.67 -4.55 -40.44
CA THR A 27 8.35 -5.17 -40.11
C THR A 27 8.39 -6.08 -38.88
N GLY A 28 9.51 -6.10 -38.14
CA GLY A 28 9.71 -6.94 -36.95
C GLY A 28 10.92 -7.87 -37.06
N THR A 29 11.12 -8.69 -36.04
CA THR A 29 12.26 -9.62 -35.90
C THR A 29 11.77 -11.04 -35.62
N ALA A 30 12.46 -12.03 -36.20
CA ALA A 30 12.21 -13.46 -36.00
C ALA A 30 13.32 -14.10 -35.15
N PRO A 31 13.00 -15.13 -34.35
CA PRO A 31 13.99 -15.77 -33.49
C PRO A 31 14.97 -16.65 -34.28
N ASN A 32 16.24 -16.66 -33.87
CA ASN A 32 17.31 -17.44 -34.50
C ASN A 32 17.32 -18.91 -34.03
N THR A 33 16.20 -19.63 -34.17
CA THR A 33 16.06 -21.03 -33.70
C THR A 33 16.32 -22.09 -34.78
N ARG A 34 16.51 -21.67 -36.03
CA ARG A 34 16.74 -22.59 -37.15
C ARG A 34 18.11 -23.25 -37.03
N LYS A 35 18.18 -24.54 -37.37
CA LYS A 35 19.41 -25.36 -37.38
C LYS A 35 20.10 -25.53 -36.01
N MET A 36 19.44 -25.20 -34.90
CA MET A 36 19.93 -25.46 -33.53
C MET A 36 19.69 -26.89 -33.03
N GLY A 37 19.04 -27.76 -33.81
CA GLY A 37 18.74 -29.13 -33.40
C GLY A 37 17.65 -29.28 -32.32
N LEU A 38 16.93 -28.20 -31.97
CA LEU A 38 15.93 -28.17 -30.89
C LEU A 38 14.92 -29.33 -30.93
N LYS A 39 14.40 -29.67 -32.12
CA LYS A 39 13.47 -30.79 -32.31
C LYS A 39 14.08 -32.15 -31.92
N LYS A 40 15.38 -32.35 -32.12
CA LYS A 40 16.08 -33.59 -31.74
C LYS A 40 16.24 -33.69 -30.21
N VAL A 41 16.39 -32.55 -29.54
CA VAL A 41 16.54 -32.45 -28.08
C VAL A 41 15.18 -32.46 -27.36
N GLY A 42 14.09 -32.16 -28.07
CA GLY A 42 12.74 -32.07 -27.49
C GLY A 42 12.37 -30.70 -26.93
N ILE A 43 13.12 -29.65 -27.30
CA ILE A 43 12.82 -28.27 -26.88
C ILE A 43 11.64 -27.74 -27.70
N GLU A 44 10.57 -27.37 -27.00
CA GLU A 44 9.36 -26.82 -27.60
C GLU A 44 9.56 -25.39 -28.13
N ARG A 45 8.80 -25.07 -29.18
CA ARG A 45 8.67 -23.73 -29.74
C ARG A 45 7.21 -23.34 -29.88
N ASP A 46 6.92 -22.05 -29.86
CA ASP A 46 5.60 -21.55 -30.23
C ASP A 46 5.38 -21.58 -31.75
N GLU A 47 4.20 -21.15 -32.19
CA GLU A 47 3.83 -21.08 -33.61
C GLU A 47 4.67 -20.10 -34.43
N ASN A 48 5.28 -19.11 -33.77
CA ASN A 48 6.15 -18.10 -34.39
C ASN A 48 7.63 -18.50 -34.36
N GLY A 49 7.96 -19.66 -33.76
CA GLY A 49 9.30 -20.24 -33.73
C GLY A 49 10.17 -19.80 -32.56
N PHE A 50 9.62 -19.09 -31.56
CA PHE A 50 10.31 -18.74 -30.31
C PHE A 50 10.41 -19.95 -29.40
N ILE A 51 11.47 -20.03 -28.58
CA ILE A 51 11.62 -21.11 -27.59
C ILE A 51 10.62 -20.87 -26.45
N LYS A 52 9.79 -21.86 -26.14
CA LYS A 52 8.90 -21.78 -24.99
C LYS A 52 9.71 -21.95 -23.70
N VAL A 53 9.47 -21.05 -22.75
CA VAL A 53 10.03 -21.12 -21.40
C VAL A 53 8.95 -20.87 -20.36
N ASP A 54 9.15 -21.38 -19.16
CA ASP A 54 8.38 -20.98 -17.98
C ASP A 54 8.87 -19.63 -17.42
N ASP A 55 8.27 -19.20 -16.31
CA ASP A 55 8.61 -17.93 -15.66
C ASP A 55 9.99 -17.92 -14.99
N THR A 56 10.64 -19.07 -14.88
CA THR A 56 12.04 -19.23 -14.43
C THR A 56 13.02 -19.32 -15.60
N LEU A 57 12.56 -19.12 -16.84
CA LEU A 57 13.31 -19.19 -18.09
C LEU A 57 13.75 -20.62 -18.49
N ARG A 58 13.17 -21.64 -17.85
CA ARG A 58 13.46 -23.04 -18.16
C ARG A 58 12.64 -23.49 -19.37
N THR A 59 13.27 -24.24 -20.27
CA THR A 59 12.60 -24.83 -21.43
C THR A 59 11.79 -26.09 -21.05
N SER A 60 11.20 -26.78 -22.03
CA SER A 60 10.58 -28.10 -21.81
C SER A 60 11.56 -29.20 -21.35
N ILE A 61 12.86 -28.95 -21.38
CA ILE A 61 13.91 -29.88 -20.97
C ILE A 61 14.60 -29.36 -19.72
N GLU A 62 14.64 -30.21 -18.68
CA GLU A 62 15.34 -29.91 -17.43
C GLU A 62 16.83 -29.62 -17.68
N GLY A 63 17.35 -28.60 -17.01
CA GLY A 63 18.74 -28.15 -17.17
C GLY A 63 19.00 -27.30 -18.42
N ILE A 64 18.01 -27.10 -19.30
CA ILE A 64 18.13 -26.22 -20.47
C ILE A 64 17.26 -24.98 -20.29
N TYR A 65 17.89 -23.81 -20.46
CA TYR A 65 17.28 -22.49 -20.32
C TYR A 65 17.42 -21.70 -21.62
N ALA A 66 16.55 -20.70 -21.81
CA ALA A 66 16.64 -19.76 -22.92
C ALA A 66 16.28 -18.34 -22.45
N ALA A 67 16.95 -17.33 -23.02
CA ALA A 67 16.82 -15.93 -22.64
C ALA A 67 17.05 -15.01 -23.85
N GLY A 68 16.51 -13.79 -23.78
CA GLY A 68 16.57 -12.77 -24.81
C GLY A 68 15.61 -13.00 -25.98
N ASP A 69 15.86 -12.33 -27.11
CA ASP A 69 14.94 -12.30 -28.27
C ASP A 69 14.51 -13.67 -28.81
N VAL A 70 15.21 -14.76 -28.46
CA VAL A 70 14.86 -16.13 -28.84
C VAL A 70 13.60 -16.65 -28.13
N ILE A 71 13.20 -16.05 -27.00
CA ILE A 71 12.03 -16.47 -26.20
C ILE A 71 10.78 -15.60 -26.42
N GLY A 72 10.87 -14.54 -27.24
CA GLY A 72 9.74 -13.68 -27.58
C GLY A 72 9.87 -12.25 -27.09
N GLU A 73 8.74 -11.59 -26.87
CA GLU A 73 8.68 -10.25 -26.27
C GLU A 73 8.82 -10.33 -24.75
N PRO A 74 9.37 -9.28 -24.08
CA PRO A 74 9.85 -8.02 -24.65
C PRO A 74 11.30 -8.08 -25.18
N LYS A 75 11.53 -7.61 -26.42
CA LYS A 75 12.85 -7.63 -27.08
C LYS A 75 13.67 -6.36 -26.84
N PHE A 76 14.32 -6.29 -25.69
CA PHE A 76 15.27 -5.24 -25.35
C PHE A 76 16.61 -5.83 -24.90
N VAL A 77 17.71 -5.10 -25.16
CA VAL A 77 19.02 -5.56 -24.70
C VAL A 77 19.10 -5.72 -23.18
N TYR A 78 18.40 -4.87 -22.42
CA TYR A 78 18.34 -4.94 -20.97
C TYR A 78 17.41 -6.05 -20.44
N THR A 79 16.40 -6.49 -21.21
CA THR A 79 15.61 -7.68 -20.85
C THR A 79 16.44 -8.94 -21.11
N ALA A 80 17.13 -9.02 -22.25
CA ALA A 80 18.03 -10.14 -22.54
C ALA A 80 19.16 -10.29 -21.50
N ALA A 81 19.75 -9.18 -21.04
CA ALA A 81 20.77 -9.21 -19.99
C ALA A 81 20.21 -9.66 -18.63
N TYR A 82 19.05 -9.13 -18.23
CA TYR A 82 18.34 -9.53 -17.01
C TYR A 82 17.99 -11.03 -17.03
N GLU A 83 17.39 -11.48 -18.13
CA GLU A 83 17.00 -12.88 -18.32
C GLU A 83 18.21 -13.81 -18.37
N GLY A 84 19.29 -13.42 -19.03
CA GLY A 84 20.52 -14.21 -19.04
C GLY A 84 21.09 -14.43 -17.63
N GLY A 85 21.10 -13.39 -16.80
CA GLY A 85 21.50 -13.48 -15.39
C GLY A 85 20.57 -14.37 -14.58
N LEU A 86 19.26 -14.21 -14.76
CA LEU A 86 18.23 -15.00 -14.07
C LEU A 86 18.29 -16.48 -14.45
N ALA A 87 18.41 -16.79 -15.74
CA ALA A 87 18.55 -18.14 -16.26
C ALA A 87 19.81 -18.82 -15.72
N ALA A 88 20.93 -18.10 -15.63
CA ALA A 88 22.16 -18.63 -15.03
C ALA A 88 21.98 -18.95 -13.54
N GLN A 89 21.30 -18.09 -12.77
CA GLN A 89 21.03 -18.35 -11.35
C GLN A 89 20.10 -19.56 -11.15
N ASN A 90 19.06 -19.68 -11.98
CA ASN A 90 18.14 -20.82 -11.93
C ASN A 90 18.82 -22.13 -12.37
N ALA A 91 19.72 -22.08 -13.35
CA ALA A 91 20.56 -23.21 -13.73
C ALA A 91 21.51 -23.67 -12.59
N LEU A 92 21.90 -22.77 -11.70
CA LEU A 92 22.71 -23.04 -10.51
C LEU A 92 21.89 -23.45 -9.26
N GLY A 93 20.58 -23.68 -9.41
CA GLY A 93 19.72 -24.19 -8.34
C GLY A 93 18.83 -23.14 -7.66
N SER A 94 18.76 -21.91 -8.18
CA SER A 94 17.74 -20.95 -7.77
C SER A 94 16.38 -21.26 -8.40
N SER A 95 15.34 -20.54 -7.99
CA SER A 95 13.97 -20.65 -8.55
C SER A 95 13.31 -19.28 -8.60
N GLN A 96 14.06 -18.28 -9.09
CA GLN A 96 13.57 -16.92 -9.22
C GLN A 96 12.72 -16.77 -10.49
N ILE A 97 11.62 -16.04 -10.34
CA ILE A 97 10.66 -15.73 -11.40
C ILE A 97 11.02 -14.38 -12.03
N ARG A 98 10.89 -14.28 -13.36
CA ARG A 98 11.03 -13.01 -14.10
C ARG A 98 9.96 -12.00 -13.69
N ASP A 99 10.35 -10.74 -13.54
CA ASP A 99 9.45 -9.62 -13.19
C ASP A 99 9.66 -8.44 -14.16
N TYR A 100 8.63 -8.14 -14.96
CA TYR A 100 8.61 -6.99 -15.88
C TYR A 100 7.71 -5.85 -15.41
N SER A 101 7.20 -5.89 -14.17
CA SER A 101 6.26 -4.88 -13.64
C SER A 101 6.77 -3.45 -13.76
N THR A 102 8.09 -3.26 -13.73
CA THR A 102 8.76 -1.96 -13.84
C THR A 102 9.67 -1.86 -15.05
N LEU A 103 9.42 -2.64 -16.11
CA LEU A 103 10.23 -2.61 -17.33
C LEU A 103 9.99 -1.29 -18.11
N PRO A 104 10.98 -0.39 -18.22
CA PRO A 104 10.87 0.76 -19.10
C PRO A 104 11.01 0.37 -20.56
N TRP A 105 10.44 1.16 -21.45
CA TRP A 105 10.70 1.11 -22.89
C TRP A 105 10.77 2.53 -23.48
N VAL A 106 11.57 2.69 -24.54
CA VAL A 106 11.83 3.98 -25.18
C VAL A 106 11.89 3.82 -26.70
N ILE A 107 11.26 4.75 -27.43
CA ILE A 107 11.42 4.99 -28.85
C ILE A 107 12.16 6.31 -29.03
N PHE A 108 13.37 6.24 -29.58
CA PHE A 108 14.30 7.36 -29.70
C PHE A 108 14.01 8.26 -30.92
N THR A 109 12.77 8.73 -31.05
CA THR A 109 12.37 9.82 -31.96
C THR A 109 12.60 11.20 -31.32
N ASP A 110 12.36 12.27 -32.08
CA ASP A 110 12.24 13.63 -31.54
C ASP A 110 10.82 14.21 -31.76
N PRO A 111 10.03 14.44 -30.70
CA PRO A 111 10.28 14.09 -29.30
C PRO A 111 10.30 12.57 -29.07
N GLN A 112 10.90 12.14 -27.96
CA GLN A 112 10.99 10.73 -27.60
C GLN A 112 9.65 10.19 -27.11
N VAL A 113 9.38 8.90 -27.33
CA VAL A 113 8.24 8.19 -26.73
C VAL A 113 8.78 7.24 -25.67
N ALA A 114 8.23 7.28 -24.47
CA ALA A 114 8.70 6.48 -23.36
C ALA A 114 7.52 5.96 -22.51
N GLY A 115 7.67 4.78 -21.92
CA GLY A 115 6.62 4.20 -21.08
C GLY A 115 7.12 3.14 -20.11
N VAL A 116 6.40 2.98 -19.01
CA VAL A 116 6.59 1.92 -18.01
C VAL A 116 5.23 1.58 -17.39
N GLY A 117 5.08 0.34 -16.95
CA GLY A 117 3.85 -0.13 -16.31
C GLY A 117 2.65 -0.18 -17.26
N LEU A 118 1.47 -0.22 -16.67
CA LEU A 118 0.21 -0.44 -17.37
C LEU A 118 -0.15 0.76 -18.27
N ASP A 119 -0.80 0.50 -19.40
CA ASP A 119 -1.63 1.51 -20.07
C ASP A 119 -3.11 1.33 -19.70
N GLU A 120 -3.95 2.23 -20.20
CA GLU A 120 -5.40 2.19 -20.00
C GLU A 120 -6.04 0.87 -20.47
N ARG A 121 -5.57 0.27 -21.57
CA ARG A 121 -6.14 -0.98 -22.09
C ARG A 121 -5.76 -2.17 -21.20
N MET A 122 -4.50 -2.23 -20.77
CA MET A 122 -4.02 -3.25 -19.84
C MET A 122 -4.74 -3.13 -18.49
N ALA A 123 -4.81 -1.91 -17.93
CA ALA A 123 -5.52 -1.66 -16.67
C ALA A 123 -7.00 -2.06 -16.77
N GLN A 124 -7.67 -1.74 -17.89
CA GLN A 124 -9.04 -2.17 -18.14
C GLN A 124 -9.18 -3.69 -18.25
N SER A 125 -8.27 -4.39 -18.95
CA SER A 125 -8.30 -5.86 -19.05
C SER A 125 -8.07 -6.57 -17.73
N LEU A 126 -7.36 -5.92 -16.80
CA LEU A 126 -7.10 -6.42 -15.44
C LEU A 126 -8.23 -6.05 -14.46
N GLY A 127 -9.27 -5.33 -14.90
CA GLY A 127 -10.37 -4.89 -14.04
C GLY A 127 -9.96 -3.82 -13.01
N ILE A 128 -8.83 -3.14 -13.21
CA ILE A 128 -8.35 -2.10 -12.30
C ILE A 128 -9.19 -0.84 -12.46
N ASN A 129 -9.71 -0.31 -11.36
CA ASN A 129 -10.38 0.99 -11.35
C ASN A 129 -9.33 2.11 -11.48
N PHE A 130 -9.07 2.59 -12.69
CA PHE A 130 -7.99 3.56 -12.93
C PHE A 130 -8.48 4.99 -13.21
N GLN A 131 -7.57 5.95 -13.03
CA GLN A 131 -7.72 7.31 -13.50
C GLN A 131 -6.47 7.73 -14.26
N VAL A 132 -6.66 8.62 -15.22
CA VAL A 132 -5.60 9.16 -16.06
C VAL A 132 -5.50 10.66 -15.83
N SER A 133 -4.28 11.17 -15.73
CA SER A 133 -3.97 12.58 -15.82
C SER A 133 -3.05 12.80 -17.01
N VAL A 134 -3.41 13.74 -17.89
CA VAL A 134 -2.63 14.08 -19.09
C VAL A 134 -2.24 15.55 -19.01
N LEU A 135 -0.94 15.80 -18.86
CA LEU A 135 -0.37 17.14 -18.89
C LEU A 135 0.25 17.41 -20.27
N PRO A 136 -0.32 18.30 -21.10
CA PRO A 136 0.33 18.73 -22.33
C PRO A 136 1.60 19.54 -21.99
N LEU A 137 2.68 19.39 -22.77
CA LEU A 137 3.92 20.13 -22.53
C LEU A 137 3.78 21.65 -22.69
N SER A 138 2.69 22.13 -23.29
CA SER A 138 2.31 23.55 -23.29
C SER A 138 2.02 24.11 -21.89
N GLN A 139 1.89 23.25 -20.87
CA GLN A 139 1.70 23.62 -19.47
C GLN A 139 2.97 23.39 -18.63
N VAL A 140 4.08 22.96 -19.25
CA VAL A 140 5.36 22.73 -18.56
C VAL A 140 6.27 23.95 -18.75
N PRO A 141 6.65 24.67 -17.68
CA PRO A 141 7.46 25.90 -17.79
C PRO A 141 8.74 25.73 -18.59
N ARG A 142 9.44 24.59 -18.41
CA ARG A 142 10.67 24.27 -19.16
C ARG A 142 10.44 24.18 -20.66
N SER A 143 9.36 23.53 -21.09
CA SER A 143 8.99 23.35 -22.50
C SER A 143 8.61 24.68 -23.15
N ILE A 144 7.88 25.53 -22.42
CA ILE A 144 7.54 26.89 -22.87
C ILE A 144 8.82 27.71 -23.06
N ALA A 145 9.74 27.69 -22.08
CA ALA A 145 11.01 28.40 -22.14
C ALA A 145 11.90 27.89 -23.29
N ALA A 146 11.89 26.57 -23.55
CA ALA A 146 12.61 25.95 -24.65
C ALA A 146 11.96 26.19 -26.03
N ARG A 147 10.73 26.74 -26.07
CA ARG A 147 9.91 26.90 -27.29
C ARG A 147 9.64 25.59 -28.02
N ASP A 148 9.60 24.48 -27.27
CA ASP A 148 9.18 23.17 -27.77
C ASP A 148 8.14 22.58 -26.82
N THR A 149 6.88 22.64 -27.22
CA THR A 149 5.72 22.18 -26.47
C THR A 149 5.06 20.96 -27.10
N ARG A 150 5.75 20.28 -28.05
CA ARG A 150 5.25 19.07 -28.70
C ARG A 150 5.19 17.91 -27.70
N GLY A 151 4.00 17.41 -27.43
CA GLY A 151 3.78 16.18 -26.67
C GLY A 151 3.14 16.38 -25.30
N PHE A 152 3.28 15.37 -24.43
CA PHE A 152 2.57 15.27 -23.16
C PHE A 152 3.26 14.32 -22.17
N ILE A 153 2.89 14.47 -20.91
CA ILE A 153 3.15 13.51 -19.83
C ILE A 153 1.79 12.94 -19.39
N LYS A 154 1.61 11.63 -19.52
CA LYS A 154 0.41 10.91 -19.06
C LYS A 154 0.77 10.05 -17.86
N LEU A 155 0.13 10.26 -16.73
CA LEU A 155 0.20 9.38 -15.57
C LEU A 155 -1.10 8.58 -15.45
N ILE A 156 -0.97 7.33 -15.01
CA ILE A 156 -2.09 6.41 -14.77
C ILE A 156 -1.99 5.94 -13.32
N ARG A 157 -3.07 6.13 -12.57
CA ARG A 157 -3.19 5.66 -11.19
C ARG A 157 -4.31 4.66 -11.03
N ASP A 158 -4.14 3.77 -10.08
CA ASP A 158 -5.26 3.07 -9.47
C ASP A 158 -6.03 4.08 -8.59
N ARG A 159 -7.34 4.24 -8.82
CA ARG A 159 -8.20 5.16 -8.06
C ARG A 159 -8.36 4.73 -6.62
N ASP A 160 -8.36 3.43 -6.36
CA ASP A 160 -8.69 2.88 -5.06
C ASP A 160 -7.49 2.99 -4.11
N THR A 161 -6.29 2.82 -4.63
CA THR A 161 -5.04 2.84 -3.85
C THR A 161 -4.24 4.13 -4.01
N ASP A 162 -4.57 4.97 -5.00
CA ASP A 162 -3.80 6.13 -5.45
C ASP A 162 -2.39 5.79 -5.96
N LEU A 163 -2.05 4.51 -6.11
CA LEU A 163 -0.76 4.06 -6.60
C LEU A 163 -0.58 4.44 -8.06
N LEU A 164 0.61 4.94 -8.39
CA LEU A 164 1.01 5.10 -9.77
C LEU A 164 1.26 3.72 -10.37
N ILE A 165 0.53 3.38 -11.42
CA ILE A 165 0.56 2.05 -12.05
C ILE A 165 1.11 2.09 -13.48
N GLY A 166 1.27 3.28 -14.05
CA GLY A 166 1.87 3.43 -15.37
C GLY A 166 2.02 4.87 -15.82
N THR A 167 2.81 5.06 -16.88
CA THR A 167 3.01 6.35 -17.53
C THR A 167 3.24 6.19 -19.02
N ARG A 168 2.88 7.22 -19.80
CA ARG A 168 3.26 7.38 -21.20
C ARG A 168 3.76 8.80 -21.39
N ILE A 169 4.98 8.96 -21.89
CA ILE A 169 5.63 10.26 -22.06
C ILE A 169 5.95 10.44 -23.55
N LEU A 170 5.53 11.57 -24.10
CA LEU A 170 5.96 12.08 -25.39
C LEU A 170 6.61 13.43 -25.13
N ALA A 171 7.94 13.47 -25.04
CA ALA A 171 8.67 14.68 -24.66
C ALA A 171 10.13 14.65 -25.13
N PRO A 172 10.78 15.80 -25.31
CA PRO A 172 12.24 15.88 -25.24
C PRO A 172 12.71 15.25 -23.93
N GLU A 173 13.80 14.47 -23.96
CA GLU A 173 14.33 13.76 -22.77
C GLU A 173 13.30 12.84 -22.05
N GLY A 174 12.30 12.34 -22.77
CA GLY A 174 11.28 11.45 -22.23
C GLY A 174 11.85 10.18 -21.61
N SER A 175 12.98 9.67 -22.13
CA SER A 175 13.71 8.52 -21.56
C SER A 175 14.25 8.80 -20.17
N GLU A 176 14.74 10.01 -19.91
CA GLU A 176 15.30 10.41 -18.62
C GLU A 176 14.18 10.66 -17.60
N LEU A 177 13.10 11.32 -18.03
CA LEU A 177 11.91 11.52 -17.19
C LEU A 177 11.28 10.20 -16.74
N LEU A 178 11.31 9.20 -17.63
CA LEU A 178 10.72 7.89 -17.37
C LEU A 178 11.33 7.21 -16.14
N MET A 179 12.64 7.37 -15.91
CA MET A 179 13.34 6.65 -14.85
C MET A 179 12.88 7.03 -13.44
N GLN A 180 12.44 8.27 -13.23
CA GLN A 180 11.77 8.66 -11.98
C GLN A 180 10.51 7.83 -11.75
N ILE A 181 9.73 7.61 -12.82
CA ILE A 181 8.48 6.85 -12.74
C ILE A 181 8.72 5.36 -12.55
N VAL A 182 9.77 4.80 -13.17
CA VAL A 182 10.20 3.41 -12.91
C VAL A 182 10.43 3.21 -11.41
N GLY A 183 11.19 4.10 -10.77
CA GLY A 183 11.41 4.07 -9.33
C GLY A 183 10.13 4.27 -8.52
N ALA A 184 9.25 5.18 -8.94
CA ALA A 184 7.98 5.44 -8.27
C ALA A 184 7.07 4.20 -8.27
N ILE A 185 6.92 3.52 -9.41
CA ILE A 185 6.12 2.29 -9.52
C ILE A 185 6.76 1.16 -8.71
N LYS A 186 8.10 0.97 -8.79
CA LYS A 186 8.80 -0.07 -8.02
C LYS A 186 8.56 0.08 -6.52
N ASN A 187 8.54 1.31 -6.04
CA ASN A 187 8.34 1.63 -4.62
C ASN A 187 6.87 1.83 -4.23
N LYS A 188 5.91 1.50 -5.12
CA LYS A 188 4.46 1.68 -4.88
C LYS A 188 4.14 3.10 -4.40
N THR A 189 4.67 4.09 -5.10
CA THR A 189 4.47 5.51 -4.78
C THR A 189 3.09 5.96 -5.23
N THR A 190 2.37 6.65 -4.36
CA THR A 190 1.09 7.27 -4.68
C THR A 190 1.25 8.53 -5.52
N THR A 191 0.22 8.92 -6.28
CA THR A 191 0.28 10.18 -7.04
C THR A 191 0.31 11.41 -6.13
N ARG A 192 -0.26 11.32 -4.93
CA ARG A 192 -0.13 12.34 -3.88
C ARG A 192 1.31 12.51 -3.40
N GLU A 193 2.01 11.42 -3.10
CA GLU A 193 3.43 11.48 -2.73
C GLU A 193 4.27 12.07 -3.86
N LEU A 194 4.01 11.65 -5.10
CA LEU A 194 4.69 12.20 -6.28
C LEU A 194 4.46 13.71 -6.44
N ALA A 195 3.24 14.19 -6.19
CA ALA A 195 2.91 15.61 -6.23
C ALA A 195 3.50 16.43 -5.07
N ALA A 196 3.78 15.78 -3.93
CA ALA A 196 4.33 16.42 -2.73
C ALA A 196 5.87 16.57 -2.76
N MET A 197 6.57 15.87 -3.66
CA MET A 197 8.02 15.99 -3.79
C MET A 197 8.46 17.37 -4.27
N PHE A 198 9.69 17.76 -3.92
CA PHE A 198 10.33 18.93 -4.49
C PHE A 198 10.82 18.65 -5.91
N TYR A 199 10.46 19.54 -6.83
CA TYR A 199 10.96 19.56 -8.19
C TYR A 199 11.58 20.93 -8.44
N PRO A 200 12.81 21.00 -8.97
CA PRO A 200 13.37 22.28 -9.37
C PRO A 200 12.51 22.91 -10.48
N TYR A 201 12.13 24.17 -10.29
CA TYR A 201 11.40 24.94 -11.28
C TYR A 201 12.19 25.01 -12.60
N LEU A 202 11.48 25.08 -13.74
CA LEU A 202 12.07 25.09 -15.09
C LEU A 202 12.89 23.82 -15.41
N THR A 203 12.50 22.68 -14.86
CA THR A 203 12.96 21.36 -15.33
C THR A 203 11.81 20.62 -16.02
N LEU A 204 12.13 19.65 -16.89
CA LEU A 204 11.08 18.81 -17.46
C LEU A 204 10.46 17.88 -16.42
N SER A 205 11.21 17.50 -15.37
CA SER A 205 10.71 16.66 -14.29
C SER A 205 9.63 17.34 -13.47
N GLU A 206 9.62 18.69 -13.38
CA GLU A 206 8.48 19.43 -12.84
C GLU A 206 7.15 19.07 -13.54
N GLY A 207 7.18 18.71 -14.82
CA GLY A 207 6.02 18.21 -15.55
C GLY A 207 5.42 16.93 -14.94
N ILE A 208 6.22 16.09 -14.27
CA ILE A 208 5.72 14.91 -13.55
C ILE A 208 4.88 15.33 -12.34
N LYS A 209 5.35 16.32 -11.56
CA LYS A 209 4.59 16.90 -10.44
C LYS A 209 3.27 17.50 -10.90
N LEU A 210 3.31 18.31 -11.96
CA LEU A 210 2.13 18.96 -12.52
C LEU A 210 1.12 17.94 -13.06
N ALA A 211 1.60 16.87 -13.69
CA ALA A 211 0.74 15.76 -14.13
C ALA A 211 0.11 15.05 -12.93
N ALA A 212 0.85 14.84 -11.83
CA ALA A 212 0.31 14.25 -10.61
C ALA A 212 -0.76 15.15 -9.94
N LEU A 213 -0.56 16.48 -9.92
CA LEU A 213 -1.57 17.43 -9.43
C LEU A 213 -2.87 17.37 -10.24
N GLY A 214 -2.79 17.08 -11.54
CA GLY A 214 -3.94 16.94 -12.44
C GLY A 214 -4.96 15.86 -12.06
N PHE A 215 -4.63 14.98 -11.11
CA PHE A 215 -5.61 14.03 -10.54
C PHE A 215 -6.60 14.67 -9.56
N THR A 216 -6.27 15.84 -9.00
CA THR A 216 -7.05 16.51 -7.94
C THR A 216 -7.36 17.97 -8.26
N GLN A 217 -6.64 18.57 -9.20
CA GLN A 217 -6.74 19.98 -9.55
C GLN A 217 -6.94 20.14 -11.06
N ASP A 218 -7.53 21.28 -11.44
CA ASP A 218 -7.64 21.67 -12.85
C ASP A 218 -6.27 22.16 -13.34
N ILE A 219 -5.68 21.41 -14.27
CA ILE A 219 -4.35 21.68 -14.85
C ILE A 219 -4.25 23.10 -15.43
N HIS A 220 -5.34 23.63 -16.00
CA HIS A 220 -5.35 24.96 -16.61
C HIS A 220 -5.36 26.10 -15.59
N LYS A 221 -5.58 25.79 -14.31
CA LYS A 221 -5.61 26.75 -13.20
C LYS A 221 -4.39 26.62 -12.28
N LEU A 222 -3.46 25.72 -12.61
CA LEU A 222 -2.22 25.59 -11.86
C LEU A 222 -1.36 26.85 -12.05
N SER A 223 -1.00 27.50 -10.95
CA SER A 223 0.05 28.51 -10.94
C SER A 223 1.43 27.86 -11.09
N CYS A 224 2.43 28.66 -11.47
CA CYS A 224 3.82 28.24 -11.69
C CYS A 224 4.49 27.54 -10.49
N CYS A 225 3.97 27.68 -9.27
CA CYS A 225 4.50 27.04 -8.05
C CYS A 225 3.45 26.17 -7.34
N SER A 226 2.45 25.67 -8.05
CA SER A 226 1.35 24.92 -7.43
C SER A 226 1.87 23.74 -6.61
N SER A 227 1.33 23.62 -5.40
CA SER A 227 1.60 22.56 -4.46
C SER A 227 0.28 21.94 -4.01
N MET A 228 0.31 20.71 -3.53
CA MET A 228 -0.82 20.19 -2.77
C MET A 228 -0.93 20.95 -1.45
N VAL A 229 -2.13 21.37 -1.08
CA VAL A 229 -2.46 21.69 0.32
C VAL A 229 -2.56 20.35 1.05
N VAL A 230 -1.43 19.86 1.55
CA VAL A 230 -1.36 18.61 2.32
C VAL A 230 -1.82 18.90 3.75
N LYS A 231 -2.98 18.37 4.16
CA LYS A 231 -3.25 18.16 5.59
C LYS A 231 -2.37 16.99 6.06
N PRO A 232 -1.69 17.10 7.22
CA PRO A 232 -0.60 16.20 7.57
C PRO A 232 -1.09 14.76 7.81
N SER A 233 -0.47 13.80 7.13
CA SER A 233 -0.58 12.36 7.39
C SER A 233 0.84 11.76 7.44
N SER A 234 1.20 11.15 8.56
CA SER A 234 2.52 10.60 8.89
C SER A 234 2.79 9.21 8.26
N GLU A 235 4.05 9.00 7.82
CA GLU A 235 4.64 7.88 7.04
C GLU A 235 4.73 6.51 7.76
N LYS A 236 4.36 5.41 7.07
CA LYS A 236 5.12 4.26 6.46
C LYS A 236 5.82 3.23 7.38
N THR A 237 5.45 1.94 7.23
CA THR A 237 6.32 0.78 6.89
C THR A 237 5.44 -0.36 6.31
N VAL A 238 5.93 -1.11 5.31
CA VAL A 238 5.18 -2.06 4.43
C VAL A 238 5.56 -3.52 4.74
N VAL A 239 4.56 -4.40 4.90
CA VAL A 239 4.67 -5.88 4.75
C VAL A 239 3.48 -6.37 3.90
N HIS A 240 3.69 -7.42 3.09
CA HIS A 240 2.85 -7.94 2.01
C HIS A 240 1.36 -8.19 2.35
N GLU A 241 0.43 -7.67 1.52
CA GLU A 241 -1.01 -7.51 1.83
C GLU A 241 -1.98 -7.82 0.65
N GLU A 242 -1.70 -8.79 -0.23
CA GLU A 242 -2.55 -9.03 -1.41
C GLU A 242 -3.97 -9.58 -1.12
N SER A 243 -4.31 -9.90 0.13
CA SER A 243 -5.69 -10.27 0.56
C SER A 243 -6.29 -9.28 1.57
N PHE A 244 -5.54 -8.25 1.97
CA PHE A 244 -5.78 -7.47 3.19
C PHE A 244 -6.53 -6.15 2.94
N SER A 245 -6.26 -5.51 1.80
CA SER A 245 -6.52 -4.08 1.62
C SER A 245 -7.99 -3.66 1.60
N ALA A 246 -8.89 -4.38 0.89
CA ALA A 246 -10.28 -3.94 0.73
C ALA A 246 -11.12 -4.10 2.01
N LYS A 247 -10.98 -5.25 2.70
CA LYS A 247 -11.69 -5.55 3.95
C LYS A 247 -11.24 -4.65 5.09
N ILE A 248 -9.95 -4.36 5.18
CA ILE A 248 -9.39 -3.44 6.17
C ILE A 248 -9.69 -1.99 5.84
N LYS A 249 -9.73 -1.59 4.57
CA LYS A 249 -10.12 -0.23 4.19
C LYS A 249 -11.59 0.08 4.54
N LEU A 250 -12.51 -0.84 4.24
CA LEU A 250 -13.92 -0.70 4.64
C LEU A 250 -14.09 -0.66 6.17
N LEU A 251 -13.35 -1.53 6.89
CA LEU A 251 -13.42 -1.54 8.34
C LEU A 251 -12.74 -0.31 8.96
N MET A 252 -11.68 0.23 8.37
CA MET A 252 -11.02 1.46 8.80
C MET A 252 -11.93 2.68 8.65
N GLU A 253 -12.70 2.74 7.56
CA GLU A 253 -13.73 3.78 7.36
C GLU A 253 -14.87 3.64 8.38
N GLN A 254 -15.21 2.41 8.80
CA GLN A 254 -16.20 2.18 9.86
C GLN A 254 -15.63 2.49 11.26
N PHE A 255 -14.39 2.09 11.55
CA PHE A 255 -13.70 2.41 12.80
C PHE A 255 -13.57 3.91 12.98
N SER A 256 -13.21 4.68 11.95
CA SER A 256 -13.09 6.14 12.08
C SER A 256 -14.43 6.83 12.38
N GLN A 257 -15.55 6.25 11.95
CA GLN A 257 -16.90 6.76 12.25
C GLN A 257 -17.37 6.39 13.68
N VAL A 258 -16.97 5.22 14.16
CA VAL A 258 -17.52 4.59 15.38
C VAL A 258 -16.59 4.78 16.59
N LEU A 259 -15.30 4.86 16.33
CA LEU A 259 -14.19 4.93 17.26
C LEU A 259 -13.26 6.04 16.72
N SER A 260 -13.52 7.31 17.06
CA SER A 260 -12.72 8.45 16.59
C SER A 260 -11.73 8.98 17.65
N LEU A 261 -11.16 8.10 18.49
CA LEU A 261 -10.37 8.49 19.66
C LEU A 261 -9.23 9.47 19.34
N VAL A 262 -8.50 9.26 18.25
CA VAL A 262 -7.40 10.15 17.84
C VAL A 262 -7.92 11.55 17.48
N GLU A 263 -9.07 11.66 16.81
CA GLU A 263 -9.68 12.95 16.46
C GLU A 263 -10.26 13.65 17.70
N ARG A 264 -10.84 12.87 18.60
CA ARG A 264 -11.35 13.33 19.90
C ARG A 264 -10.24 13.84 20.80
N GLN A 265 -9.06 13.22 20.78
CA GLN A 265 -7.87 13.70 21.49
C GLN A 265 -7.29 14.94 20.83
N LYS A 266 -7.19 14.98 19.48
CA LYS A 266 -6.67 16.15 18.74
C LYS A 266 -7.47 17.43 18.93
N SER A 267 -8.74 17.32 19.33
CA SER A 267 -9.58 18.47 19.63
C SER A 267 -9.42 18.98 21.08
N LEU A 268 -8.57 18.36 21.90
CA LEU A 268 -8.28 18.77 23.28
C LEU A 268 -7.20 19.87 23.28
N ASP A 269 -7.11 20.62 24.38
CA ASP A 269 -5.96 21.51 24.59
C ASP A 269 -4.70 20.72 25.00
N GLY A 270 -3.52 21.36 24.93
CA GLY A 270 -2.24 20.70 25.20
C GLY A 270 -2.13 20.09 26.61
N LYS A 271 -2.74 20.70 27.63
CA LYS A 271 -2.69 20.17 28.99
C LYS A 271 -3.64 18.98 29.15
N GLN A 272 -4.81 19.02 28.54
CA GLN A 272 -5.76 17.91 28.51
C GLN A 272 -5.17 16.69 27.79
N ILE A 273 -4.46 16.89 26.66
CA ILE A 273 -3.71 15.84 25.97
C ILE A 273 -2.67 15.23 26.91
N GLN A 274 -1.91 16.09 27.60
CA GLN A 274 -0.90 15.65 28.56
C GLN A 274 -1.49 14.81 29.71
N VAL A 275 -2.65 15.20 30.26
CA VAL A 275 -3.37 14.41 31.27
C VAL A 275 -3.79 13.05 30.71
N HIS A 276 -4.38 13.00 29.52
CA HIS A 276 -4.79 11.73 28.90
C HIS A 276 -3.59 10.80 28.68
N GLN A 277 -2.49 11.30 28.11
CA GLN A 277 -1.27 10.53 27.90
C GLN A 277 -0.65 10.06 29.23
N ALA A 278 -0.66 10.91 30.26
CA ALA A 278 -0.17 10.54 31.59
C ALA A 278 -1.02 9.42 32.22
N ILE A 279 -2.36 9.48 32.10
CA ILE A 279 -3.25 8.40 32.56
C ILE A 279 -2.89 7.07 31.87
N LEU A 280 -2.69 7.07 30.55
CA LEU A 280 -2.31 5.89 29.79
C LEU A 280 -0.96 5.34 30.24
N LEU A 281 0.05 6.21 30.40
CA LEU A 281 1.39 5.81 30.85
C LEU A 281 1.34 5.22 32.26
N THR A 282 0.66 5.86 33.22
CA THR A 282 0.54 5.36 34.60
C THR A 282 -0.23 4.04 34.65
N LEU A 283 -1.28 3.86 33.83
CA LEU A 283 -1.97 2.57 33.74
C LEU A 283 -1.04 1.46 33.27
N ALA A 284 -0.27 1.69 32.21
CA ALA A 284 0.66 0.69 31.66
C ALA A 284 1.86 0.42 32.58
N GLU A 285 2.39 1.46 33.24
CA GLU A 285 3.59 1.35 34.06
C GLU A 285 3.27 0.90 35.48
N GLU A 286 2.22 1.44 36.11
CA GLU A 286 1.91 1.24 37.52
C GLU A 286 0.69 0.35 37.76
N GLY A 287 -0.13 0.08 36.74
CA GLY A 287 -1.37 -0.70 36.88
C GLY A 287 -2.51 0.06 37.57
N ARG A 288 -2.39 1.39 37.69
CA ARG A 288 -3.41 2.28 38.26
C ARG A 288 -3.55 3.53 37.37
N PRO A 289 -4.72 4.18 37.36
CA PRO A 289 -4.85 5.49 36.73
C PRO A 289 -4.07 6.56 37.52
N LEU A 290 -3.87 7.69 36.85
CA LEU A 290 -3.34 8.90 37.48
C LEU A 290 -4.31 9.39 38.57
N SER A 291 -3.78 9.73 39.74
CA SER A 291 -4.58 10.22 40.87
C SER A 291 -4.99 11.68 40.69
N LEU A 292 -6.04 12.12 41.39
CA LEU A 292 -6.50 13.52 41.31
C LEU A 292 -5.41 14.55 41.65
N PRO A 293 -4.54 14.35 42.67
CA PRO A 293 -3.40 15.23 42.92
C PRO A 293 -2.39 15.26 41.76
N GLU A 294 -2.05 14.11 41.19
CA GLU A 294 -1.12 14.03 40.05
C GLU A 294 -1.71 14.72 38.79
N ILE A 295 -3.03 14.67 38.60
CA ILE A 295 -3.71 15.44 37.55
C ILE A 295 -3.64 16.94 37.87
N ALA A 296 -3.84 17.32 39.13
CA ALA A 296 -3.77 18.72 39.58
C ALA A 296 -2.39 19.34 39.31
N ASP A 297 -1.30 18.56 39.37
CA ASP A 297 0.05 19.04 39.04
C ASP A 297 0.19 19.46 37.56
N ILE A 298 -0.63 18.90 36.66
CA ILE A 298 -0.61 19.21 35.21
C ILE A 298 -1.54 20.40 34.90
N VAL A 299 -2.80 20.34 35.34
CA VAL A 299 -3.84 21.30 34.96
C VAL A 299 -4.11 22.38 35.99
N GLY A 300 -3.67 22.20 37.24
CA GLY A 300 -4.07 22.99 38.41
C GLY A 300 -5.33 22.45 39.08
N SER A 301 -5.40 22.54 40.41
CA SER A 301 -6.48 21.96 41.22
C SER A 301 -7.89 22.38 40.77
N ASP A 302 -8.06 23.63 40.36
CA ASP A 302 -9.36 24.17 39.93
C ASP A 302 -9.84 23.61 38.58
N HIS A 303 -8.95 22.97 37.81
CA HIS A 303 -9.23 22.46 36.48
C HIS A 303 -9.41 20.94 36.41
N VAL A 304 -9.08 20.19 37.47
CA VAL A 304 -9.13 18.71 37.49
C VAL A 304 -10.50 18.17 37.07
N ALA A 305 -11.56 18.63 37.74
CA ALA A 305 -12.93 18.15 37.48
C ALA A 305 -13.38 18.47 36.05
N THR A 306 -13.05 19.65 35.54
CA THR A 306 -13.38 20.07 34.18
C THR A 306 -12.62 19.25 33.14
N THR A 307 -11.33 18.99 33.36
CA THR A 307 -10.51 18.15 32.47
C THR A 307 -11.03 16.72 32.42
N LEU A 308 -11.31 16.09 33.56
CA LEU A 308 -11.84 14.72 33.60
C LEU A 308 -13.22 14.62 32.93
N LYS A 309 -14.09 15.62 33.13
CA LYS A 309 -15.37 15.70 32.43
C LYS A 309 -15.19 15.76 30.92
N ILE A 310 -14.28 16.59 30.41
CA ILE A 310 -14.00 16.71 28.97
C ILE A 310 -13.44 15.40 28.39
N LEU A 311 -12.51 14.75 29.10
CA LEU A 311 -11.96 13.46 28.68
C LEU A 311 -13.05 12.37 28.65
N GLY A 312 -13.96 12.39 29.62
CA GLY A 312 -15.12 11.51 29.69
C GLY A 312 -16.14 11.73 28.56
N GLU A 313 -16.52 12.99 28.31
CA GLU A 313 -17.45 13.37 27.22
C GLU A 313 -16.92 13.00 25.82
N ARG A 314 -15.63 12.69 25.72
CA ARG A 314 -14.96 12.29 24.48
C ARG A 314 -14.63 10.80 24.41
N ASP A 315 -15.13 10.00 25.34
CA ASP A 315 -14.83 8.57 25.52
C ASP A 315 -13.32 8.25 25.53
N LEU A 316 -12.46 9.20 25.93
CA LEU A 316 -11.02 8.95 26.08
C LEU A 316 -10.72 8.28 27.43
N VAL A 317 -11.55 8.60 28.42
CA VAL A 317 -11.47 8.07 29.78
C VAL A 317 -12.88 7.70 30.23
N ILE A 318 -13.04 6.61 30.97
CA ILE A 318 -14.31 6.21 31.58
C ILE A 318 -14.20 6.44 33.09
N LEU A 319 -15.21 7.10 33.64
CA LEU A 319 -15.32 7.36 35.07
C LEU A 319 -16.41 6.47 35.68
N ASN A 320 -16.18 5.96 36.89
CA ASN A 320 -17.25 5.33 37.68
C ASN A 320 -18.20 6.39 38.27
N LYS A 321 -19.20 5.94 39.04
CA LYS A 321 -20.19 6.84 39.66
C LYS A 321 -19.57 7.77 40.70
N GLU A 322 -18.44 7.37 41.25
CA GLU A 322 -17.64 8.09 42.23
C GLU A 322 -16.69 9.11 41.57
N GLY A 323 -16.63 9.15 40.23
CA GLY A 323 -15.80 10.07 39.45
C GLY A 323 -14.34 9.62 39.29
N GLU A 324 -14.04 8.37 39.64
CA GLU A 324 -12.71 7.78 39.53
C GLU A 324 -12.52 7.15 38.14
N ILE A 325 -11.29 7.21 37.64
CA ILE A 325 -10.93 6.64 36.34
C ILE A 325 -10.92 5.11 36.43
N VAL A 326 -11.78 4.45 35.64
CA VAL A 326 -11.83 2.98 35.55
C VAL A 326 -11.30 2.45 34.22
N SER A 327 -11.21 3.29 33.19
CA SER A 327 -10.63 2.91 31.90
C SER A 327 -10.08 4.13 31.17
N ALA A 328 -9.02 3.90 30.40
CA ALA A 328 -8.55 4.79 29.36
C ALA A 328 -8.02 3.91 28.22
N TYR A 329 -8.60 4.03 27.04
CA TYR A 329 -8.33 3.12 25.92
C TYR A 329 -6.84 3.04 25.56
N PRO A 330 -6.27 1.83 25.42
CA PRO A 330 -6.94 0.51 25.32
C PRO A 330 -7.10 -0.26 26.66
N MET A 331 -6.88 0.37 27.82
CA MET A 331 -6.74 -0.32 29.11
C MET A 331 -7.87 -0.01 30.10
N THR A 332 -8.06 -0.91 31.07
CA THR A 332 -9.02 -0.75 32.16
C THR A 332 -8.50 -1.36 33.46
N THR A 333 -8.99 -0.84 34.59
CA THR A 333 -8.81 -1.45 35.92
C THR A 333 -9.87 -2.50 36.22
N GLU A 334 -10.95 -2.55 35.43
CA GLU A 334 -11.98 -3.56 35.55
C GLU A 334 -11.50 -4.90 35.00
N LYS A 335 -11.91 -5.99 35.65
CA LYS A 335 -11.48 -7.33 35.26
C LYS A 335 -12.11 -7.72 33.93
N THR A 336 -11.27 -8.02 32.94
CA THR A 336 -11.69 -8.58 31.65
C THR A 336 -11.02 -9.94 31.40
N PRO A 337 -11.51 -10.73 30.41
CA PRO A 337 -10.81 -11.92 29.95
C PRO A 337 -9.48 -11.63 29.26
N HIS A 338 -9.08 -10.37 29.06
CA HIS A 338 -7.88 -10.00 28.31
C HIS A 338 -6.83 -9.41 29.27
N VAL A 339 -6.06 -10.28 29.89
CA VAL A 339 -5.00 -9.89 30.83
C VAL A 339 -3.72 -9.64 30.05
N VAL A 340 -3.14 -8.45 30.18
CA VAL A 340 -1.87 -8.09 29.55
C VAL A 340 -0.82 -7.88 30.61
N THR A 341 0.20 -8.73 30.59
CA THR A 341 1.36 -8.61 31.48
C THR A 341 2.44 -7.77 30.80
N ILE A 342 2.71 -6.59 31.36
CA ILE A 342 3.68 -5.60 30.89
C ILE A 342 4.61 -5.23 32.06
N ASN A 343 5.93 -5.26 31.84
CA ASN A 343 6.94 -5.00 32.89
C ASN A 343 6.73 -5.80 34.20
N GLY A 344 6.19 -7.02 34.12
CA GLY A 344 5.93 -7.86 35.30
C GLY A 344 4.67 -7.51 36.10
N ARG A 345 3.84 -6.58 35.60
CA ARG A 345 2.53 -6.25 36.16
C ARG A 345 1.44 -6.69 35.20
N SER A 346 0.31 -7.14 35.73
CA SER A 346 -0.86 -7.50 34.94
C SER A 346 -1.87 -6.37 34.96
N ILE A 347 -2.28 -5.94 33.76
CA ILE A 347 -3.36 -4.98 33.52
C ILE A 347 -4.44 -5.65 32.67
N TYR A 348 -5.61 -5.02 32.56
CA TYR A 348 -6.68 -5.51 31.71
C TYR A 348 -6.82 -4.64 30.46
N ALA A 349 -6.99 -5.29 29.31
CA ALA A 349 -7.41 -4.63 28.08
C ALA A 349 -8.95 -4.69 27.98
N VAL A 350 -9.56 -3.67 27.37
CA VAL A 350 -11.03 -3.58 27.29
C VAL A 350 -11.59 -4.68 26.36
N CYS A 351 -10.89 -5.02 25.28
CA CYS A 351 -11.23 -6.16 24.40
C CYS A 351 -9.99 -6.85 23.79
N ALA A 352 -10.21 -7.84 22.91
CA ALA A 352 -9.12 -8.55 22.22
C ALA A 352 -8.29 -7.63 21.31
N PHE A 353 -8.94 -6.70 20.63
CA PHE A 353 -8.30 -5.74 19.73
C PHE A 353 -7.43 -4.73 20.50
N ASP A 354 -7.93 -4.26 21.63
CA ASP A 354 -7.21 -3.40 22.58
C ASP A 354 -5.93 -4.07 23.11
N ALA A 355 -6.02 -5.35 23.48
CA ALA A 355 -4.91 -6.11 24.03
C ALA A 355 -3.70 -6.16 23.06
N LEU A 356 -3.97 -6.27 21.76
CA LEU A 356 -2.94 -6.36 20.72
C LEU A 356 -2.17 -5.05 20.53
N ALA A 357 -2.78 -3.90 20.83
CA ALA A 357 -2.14 -2.60 20.61
C ALA A 357 -1.12 -2.22 21.70
N ILE A 358 -1.29 -2.75 22.92
CA ILE A 358 -0.52 -2.33 24.11
C ILE A 358 0.99 -2.50 23.90
N SER A 359 1.44 -3.58 23.24
CA SER A 359 2.87 -3.83 23.03
C SER A 359 3.55 -2.72 22.22
N ALA A 360 2.96 -2.33 21.09
CA ALA A 360 3.48 -1.29 20.21
C ALA A 360 3.32 0.11 20.82
N MET A 361 2.14 0.38 21.39
CA MET A 361 1.79 1.66 21.99
C MET A 361 2.81 2.07 23.06
N PHE A 362 3.21 1.15 23.95
CA PHE A 362 4.19 1.42 25.00
C PHE A 362 5.62 1.01 24.65
N LYS A 363 5.85 0.47 23.45
CA LYS A 363 7.14 -0.06 22.98
C LYS A 363 7.76 -1.08 23.95
N LYS A 364 6.94 -1.98 24.49
CA LYS A 364 7.34 -3.01 25.48
C LYS A 364 6.99 -4.41 25.01
N LYS A 365 7.73 -5.39 25.53
CA LYS A 365 7.35 -6.80 25.47
C LYS A 365 6.17 -7.05 26.40
N VAL A 366 5.16 -7.76 25.91
CA VAL A 366 3.97 -8.14 26.69
C VAL A 366 3.60 -9.60 26.52
N ILE A 367 2.89 -10.14 27.50
CA ILE A 367 2.22 -11.45 27.42
C ILE A 367 0.72 -11.18 27.59
N ILE A 368 -0.08 -11.56 26.60
CA ILE A 368 -1.53 -11.50 26.64
C ILE A 368 -2.02 -12.90 27.02
N ASP A 369 -2.74 -13.00 28.13
CA ASP A 369 -3.46 -14.19 28.57
C ASP A 369 -4.97 -13.93 28.41
N SER A 370 -5.62 -14.81 27.66
CA SER A 370 -7.04 -14.70 27.35
C SER A 370 -7.69 -16.06 27.07
N GLU A 371 -8.93 -16.04 26.59
CA GLU A 371 -9.69 -17.23 26.23
C GLU A 371 -10.51 -17.00 24.96
N SER A 372 -10.77 -18.08 24.23
CA SER A 372 -11.72 -18.04 23.12
C SER A 372 -13.11 -17.71 23.63
N SER A 373 -13.73 -16.68 23.05
CA SER A 373 -15.10 -16.27 23.41
C SER A 373 -16.17 -17.33 23.14
N MET A 374 -15.91 -18.29 22.25
CA MET A 374 -16.86 -19.34 21.88
C MET A 374 -16.71 -20.60 22.73
N THR A 375 -15.48 -20.95 23.13
CA THR A 375 -15.19 -22.26 23.73
C THR A 375 -14.52 -22.20 25.09
N GLY A 376 -14.09 -21.02 25.54
CA GLY A 376 -13.30 -20.84 26.76
C GLY A 376 -11.89 -21.41 26.68
N LYS A 377 -11.42 -21.83 25.48
CA LYS A 377 -10.08 -22.38 25.32
C LYS A 377 -9.02 -21.31 25.62
N PRO A 378 -8.01 -21.59 26.47
CA PRO A 378 -6.98 -20.61 26.81
C PRO A 378 -6.16 -20.18 25.58
N ILE A 379 -5.95 -18.86 25.44
CA ILE A 379 -5.17 -18.21 24.40
C ILE A 379 -4.06 -17.40 25.06
N GLN A 380 -2.81 -17.64 24.68
CA GLN A 380 -1.65 -16.87 25.13
C GLN A 380 -0.87 -16.36 23.92
N ILE A 381 -0.59 -15.06 23.90
CA ILE A 381 0.12 -14.37 22.83
C ILE A 381 1.27 -13.57 23.45
N LYS A 382 2.49 -13.75 22.94
CA LYS A 382 3.67 -12.98 23.35
C LYS A 382 4.02 -11.99 22.24
N LEU A 383 4.04 -10.70 22.56
CA LEU A 383 4.33 -9.63 21.62
C LEU A 383 5.55 -8.83 22.05
N ASN A 384 6.25 -8.25 21.09
CA ASN A 384 7.25 -7.21 21.32
C ASN A 384 7.12 -6.13 20.25
N GLN A 385 6.61 -4.96 20.66
CA GLN A 385 6.27 -3.87 19.75
C GLN A 385 5.28 -4.35 18.68
N GLU A 386 5.70 -4.40 17.42
CA GLU A 386 4.90 -4.82 16.27
C GLU A 386 5.12 -6.29 15.88
N GLU A 387 5.86 -7.06 16.69
CA GLU A 387 6.24 -8.44 16.39
C GLU A 387 5.50 -9.46 17.28
N ILE A 388 4.94 -10.50 16.67
CA ILE A 388 4.40 -11.68 17.36
C ILE A 388 5.56 -12.64 17.63
N LEU A 389 5.97 -12.76 18.89
CA LEU A 389 7.09 -13.61 19.29
C LEU A 389 6.70 -15.09 19.40
N ALA A 390 5.52 -15.37 19.96
CA ALA A 390 5.01 -16.73 20.14
C ALA A 390 3.51 -16.72 20.45
N THR A 391 2.83 -17.81 20.11
CA THR A 391 1.46 -18.10 20.50
C THR A 391 1.37 -19.52 21.05
N ASN A 392 0.42 -19.79 21.96
CA ASN A 392 0.16 -21.16 22.42
C ASN A 392 -0.67 -21.98 21.42
N LEU A 393 -1.31 -21.31 20.45
CA LEU A 393 -2.13 -21.91 19.40
C LEU A 393 -1.69 -21.39 18.03
N PRO A 394 -1.69 -22.23 16.99
CA PRO A 394 -1.15 -21.86 15.68
C PRO A 394 -2.04 -20.90 14.88
N ASN A 395 -3.35 -20.93 15.07
CA ASN A 395 -4.33 -20.27 14.20
C ASN A 395 -5.30 -19.38 14.99
N ILE A 396 -4.78 -18.46 15.81
CA ILE A 396 -5.60 -17.50 16.54
C ILE A 396 -6.19 -16.47 15.56
N HIS A 397 -7.48 -16.20 15.71
CA HIS A 397 -8.21 -15.19 14.96
C HIS A 397 -8.82 -14.15 15.90
N VAL A 398 -9.13 -12.98 15.35
CA VAL A 398 -9.86 -11.92 16.05
C VAL A 398 -11.17 -11.66 15.31
N GLY A 399 -12.28 -11.83 16.02
CA GLY A 399 -13.60 -11.43 15.55
C GLY A 399 -13.87 -9.99 15.97
N ILE A 400 -14.35 -9.17 15.03
CA ILE A 400 -14.76 -7.79 15.28
C ILE A 400 -16.17 -7.61 14.75
N ARG A 401 -17.14 -7.30 15.62
CA ARG A 401 -18.49 -6.93 15.21
C ARG A 401 -18.74 -5.45 15.50
N MET A 402 -19.16 -4.72 14.47
CA MET A 402 -19.53 -3.31 14.62
C MET A 402 -21.00 -3.19 15.05
N GLN A 403 -21.28 -2.38 16.07
CA GLN A 403 -22.64 -1.99 16.49
C GLN A 403 -22.95 -0.54 16.08
N ASP A 404 -24.22 -0.15 16.09
CA ASP A 404 -24.68 1.16 15.64
C ASP A 404 -24.05 2.34 16.45
N PRO A 405 -23.75 3.48 15.79
CA PRO A 405 -22.95 4.59 16.33
C PRO A 405 -23.61 5.44 17.43
N GLY A 406 -24.54 4.89 18.22
CA GLY A 406 -25.38 5.63 19.18
C GLY A 406 -25.06 5.48 20.66
N SER A 407 -24.02 4.72 21.05
CA SER A 407 -23.72 4.44 22.47
C SER A 407 -22.22 4.56 22.77
N CYS A 408 -21.85 4.78 24.05
CA CYS A 408 -20.46 4.91 24.49
C CYS A 408 -19.62 3.78 23.87
N ALA A 409 -18.44 4.11 23.34
CA ALA A 409 -17.62 3.12 22.62
C ALA A 409 -17.32 1.87 23.49
N ALA A 410 -17.24 2.08 24.81
CA ALA A 410 -16.98 1.04 25.81
C ALA A 410 -18.16 0.12 26.07
N GLU A 411 -19.38 0.63 25.95
CA GLU A 411 -20.59 -0.17 26.17
C GLU A 411 -21.06 -0.87 24.90
N SER A 412 -20.73 -0.32 23.72
CA SER A 412 -21.35 -0.68 22.44
C SER A 412 -20.46 -1.47 21.49
N ILE A 413 -19.15 -1.21 21.46
CA ILE A 413 -18.25 -1.78 20.45
C ILE A 413 -17.33 -2.85 21.05
N CYS A 414 -16.84 -2.63 22.28
CA CYS A 414 -15.81 -3.48 22.85
C CYS A 414 -16.27 -4.88 23.27
N ARG A 415 -17.57 -5.10 23.51
CA ARG A 415 -18.09 -6.42 23.94
C ARG A 415 -18.06 -7.49 22.85
N GLU A 416 -17.86 -7.12 21.58
CA GLU A 416 -17.89 -8.05 20.45
C GLU A 416 -16.58 -8.04 19.64
N MET A 417 -15.48 -7.61 20.26
CA MET A 417 -14.11 -7.77 19.76
C MET A 417 -13.39 -8.87 20.55
N VAL A 418 -13.26 -10.04 19.94
CA VAL A 418 -12.96 -11.29 20.67
C VAL A 418 -11.84 -12.10 20.03
N PHE A 419 -11.10 -12.86 20.84
CA PHE A 419 -10.19 -13.90 20.35
C PHE A 419 -10.95 -15.21 20.06
N LEU A 420 -10.47 -15.93 19.04
CA LEU A 420 -11.02 -17.19 18.54
C LEU A 420 -9.85 -18.15 18.26
N GLU A 421 -9.97 -19.42 18.65
CA GLU A 421 -8.84 -20.35 18.70
C GLU A 421 -8.49 -21.01 17.36
N SER A 422 -9.39 -20.93 16.37
CA SER A 422 -9.21 -21.52 15.05
C SER A 422 -10.09 -20.83 14.00
N ALA A 423 -9.83 -21.11 12.72
CA ALA A 423 -10.62 -20.57 11.61
C ALA A 423 -12.06 -21.09 11.63
N GLU A 424 -12.27 -22.36 12.01
CA GLU A 424 -13.59 -23.00 12.09
C GLU A 424 -14.46 -22.33 13.16
N VAL A 425 -13.88 -22.08 14.33
CA VAL A 425 -14.58 -21.39 15.43
C VAL A 425 -14.80 -19.92 15.09
N ALA A 426 -13.88 -19.29 14.36
CA ALA A 426 -14.08 -17.92 13.90
C ALA A 426 -15.24 -17.81 12.91
N GLU A 427 -15.34 -18.74 11.98
CA GLU A 427 -16.45 -18.82 11.04
C GLU A 427 -17.77 -19.12 11.74
N GLU A 428 -17.78 -20.01 12.73
CA GLU A 428 -18.95 -20.27 13.57
C GLU A 428 -19.37 -19.04 14.37
N TRP A 429 -18.42 -18.33 14.99
CA TRP A 429 -18.68 -17.08 15.70
C TRP A 429 -19.34 -16.04 14.79
N ARG A 430 -18.92 -15.94 13.53
CA ARG A 430 -19.48 -14.98 12.55
C ARG A 430 -20.90 -15.36 12.11
N LYS A 431 -21.29 -16.64 12.15
CA LYS A 431 -22.64 -17.06 11.73
C LYS A 431 -23.71 -16.29 12.52
N HIS A 432 -24.68 -15.75 11.79
CA HIS A 432 -25.81 -14.97 12.34
C HIS A 432 -25.45 -13.61 12.97
N LYS A 433 -24.22 -13.10 12.79
CA LYS A 433 -23.85 -11.74 13.18
C LYS A 433 -23.73 -10.84 11.95
N GLU A 434 -24.61 -9.86 11.84
CA GLU A 434 -24.47 -8.77 10.86
C GLU A 434 -23.28 -7.86 11.26
N ASN A 435 -22.60 -7.27 10.27
CA ASN A 435 -21.42 -6.42 10.46
C ASN A 435 -20.27 -7.06 11.25
N ALA A 436 -20.10 -8.38 11.14
CA ALA A 436 -19.02 -9.13 11.77
C ALA A 436 -17.90 -9.47 10.77
N TYR A 437 -16.67 -9.22 11.21
CA TYR A 437 -15.44 -9.41 10.46
C TYR A 437 -14.50 -10.34 11.23
N ILE A 438 -13.79 -11.19 10.49
CA ILE A 438 -12.76 -12.09 11.04
C ILE A 438 -11.41 -11.67 10.48
N PHE A 439 -10.42 -11.57 11.34
CA PHE A 439 -9.03 -11.29 11.01
C PHE A 439 -8.15 -12.40 11.55
N ASN A 440 -7.05 -12.70 10.86
CA ASN A 440 -5.98 -13.45 11.51
C ASN A 440 -5.27 -12.55 12.53
N LEU A 441 -4.49 -13.15 13.43
CA LEU A 441 -3.82 -12.43 14.51
C LEU A 441 -2.92 -11.28 14.04
N ALA A 442 -2.17 -11.47 12.94
CA ALA A 442 -1.26 -10.45 12.41
C ALA A 442 -2.04 -9.25 11.84
N GLU A 443 -3.14 -9.51 11.12
CA GLU A 443 -4.03 -8.48 10.58
C GLU A 443 -4.66 -7.63 11.67
N ALA A 444 -5.20 -8.30 12.70
CA ALA A 444 -5.81 -7.63 13.82
C ALA A 444 -4.80 -6.77 14.61
N MET A 445 -3.57 -7.26 14.76
CA MET A 445 -2.50 -6.53 15.42
C MET A 445 -2.09 -5.28 14.63
N GLN A 446 -1.88 -5.40 13.32
CA GLN A 446 -1.56 -4.23 12.49
C GLN A 446 -2.67 -3.16 12.55
N LEU A 447 -3.93 -3.60 12.50
CA LEU A 447 -5.08 -2.71 12.57
C LEU A 447 -5.17 -2.02 13.95
N SER A 448 -4.91 -2.73 15.05
CA SER A 448 -4.96 -2.15 16.40
C SER A 448 -3.82 -1.17 16.66
N ILE A 449 -2.60 -1.49 16.20
CA ILE A 449 -1.44 -0.60 16.28
C ILE A 449 -1.72 0.72 15.59
N LYS A 450 -2.23 0.68 14.35
CA LYS A 450 -2.57 1.87 13.58
C LYS A 450 -3.60 2.75 14.28
N TYR A 451 -4.48 2.14 15.05
CA TYR A 451 -5.60 2.81 15.69
C TYR A 451 -5.20 3.48 17.03
N PHE A 452 -4.46 2.80 17.90
CA PHE A 452 -4.16 3.29 19.25
C PHE A 452 -2.80 3.98 19.41
N THR A 453 -1.78 3.61 18.64
CA THR A 453 -0.42 4.20 18.78
C THR A 453 -0.40 5.73 18.64
N PRO A 454 -1.22 6.37 17.78
CA PRO A 454 -1.28 7.82 17.69
C PRO A 454 -1.72 8.53 18.99
N LEU A 455 -2.32 7.83 19.97
CA LEU A 455 -2.77 8.45 21.22
C LEU A 455 -1.60 8.91 22.12
N LEU A 456 -0.41 8.31 21.96
CA LEU A 456 0.82 8.67 22.67
C LEU A 456 1.84 9.42 21.80
N SER A 457 1.45 9.81 20.58
CA SER A 457 2.33 10.48 19.61
C SER A 457 2.33 12.00 19.73
#